data_AF-A0A520CRA6-F1
#
_entry.id   AF-A0A520CRA6-F1
#
_cell.length_a   1.000
_cell.length_b   1.000
_cell.length_c   1.000
_cell.angle_alpha   90.00
_cell.angle_beta   90.00
_cell.angle_gamma   90.00
#
_symmetry.space_group_name_H-M   'P 1'
#
loop_
_entity.id
_entity.type
_entity.pdbx_description
1 polymer ?
#
loop_
_entity_poly.entity_id
_entity_poly.type
_entity_poly.pdbx_seq_one_letter_code
_entity_poly.pdbx_strand_id
1 'polypeptide(L)'
;MVSVKKEENKKTRVYMSEDAFRWRITIQTDEYGRFKFDKMKPGKYFLQCIAGYSKSGSTPVYRGSGYNNYGGRTDYYEYQSYTNNYTDRIEKFVEITRDGQSLEIKLK
;
A
#
# COMPACT_ATOMS: atom_id res chain seq x y z
N MET A 1 1.55 31.98 -7.82
CA MET A 1 2.89 31.39 -8.00
C MET A 1 3.14 30.48 -6.82
N VAL A 2 3.14 29.16 -6.99
CA VAL A 2 3.41 28.23 -5.89
C VAL A 2 4.74 27.56 -6.18
N SER A 3 5.76 27.96 -5.41
CA SER A 3 7.06 27.30 -5.39
C SER A 3 6.97 26.18 -4.37
N VAL A 4 7.14 24.92 -4.79
CA VAL A 4 7.30 23.80 -3.85
C VAL A 4 8.68 23.21 -4.05
N LYS A 5 9.59 23.59 -3.15
CA LYS A 5 10.92 22.98 -3.05
C LYS A 5 10.74 21.58 -2.48
N LYS A 6 11.20 20.58 -3.24
CA LYS A 6 11.02 19.16 -2.98
C LYS A 6 12.01 18.69 -1.90
N GLU A 7 11.50 18.37 -0.71
CA GLU A 7 12.21 17.54 0.27
C GLU A 7 11.31 16.37 0.69
N GLU A 8 11.41 15.27 -0.06
CA GLU A 8 10.78 14.00 0.27
C GLU A 8 11.61 13.27 1.34
N ASN A 9 11.05 13.09 2.53
CA ASN A 9 11.59 12.24 3.61
C ASN A 9 10.49 11.27 4.09
N LYS A 10 10.85 10.20 4.81
CA LYS A 10 9.95 9.15 5.36
C LYS A 10 8.76 9.67 6.22
N LYS A 11 8.70 10.97 6.55
CA LYS A 11 7.66 11.65 7.34
C LYS A 11 6.89 12.72 6.53
N THR A 12 7.18 12.94 5.26
CA THR A 12 6.52 13.98 4.47
C THR A 12 5.08 13.54 4.13
N ARG A 13 4.12 14.05 4.90
CA ARG A 13 2.70 13.98 4.53
C ARG A 13 2.48 15.02 3.42
N VAL A 14 2.44 14.57 2.17
CA VAL A 14 1.95 15.40 1.07
C VAL A 14 0.44 15.56 1.29
N TYR A 15 0.04 16.74 1.77
CA TYR A 15 -1.36 17.07 1.92
C TYR A 15 -1.90 17.53 0.56
N MET A 16 -2.99 16.89 0.14
CA MET A 16 -3.81 17.37 -0.95
C MET A 16 -4.29 18.79 -0.62
N SER A 17 -4.24 19.72 -1.59
CA SER A 17 -4.81 21.06 -1.37
C SER A 17 -6.30 20.94 -1.02
N GLU A 18 -6.84 21.92 -0.30
CA GLU A 18 -8.24 21.87 0.11
C GLU A 18 -9.19 21.78 -1.09
N ASP A 19 -8.88 22.48 -2.19
CA ASP A 19 -9.60 22.37 -3.45
C ASP A 19 -9.54 20.95 -4.03
N ALA A 20 -8.34 20.35 -4.10
CA ALA A 20 -8.20 18.99 -4.60
C ALA A 20 -8.95 17.99 -3.71
N PHE A 21 -8.97 18.20 -2.39
CA PHE A 21 -9.72 17.36 -1.45
C PHE A 21 -11.23 17.51 -1.64
N ARG A 22 -11.70 18.74 -1.85
CA ARG A 22 -13.12 19.06 -2.09
C ARG A 22 -13.63 18.44 -3.39
N TRP A 23 -12.83 18.46 -4.45
CA TRP A 23 -13.22 17.98 -5.79
C TRP A 23 -12.81 16.54 -6.08
N ARG A 24 -12.26 15.81 -5.10
CA ARG A 24 -11.85 14.42 -5.30
C ARG A 24 -13.06 13.53 -5.62
N ILE A 25 -12.83 12.54 -6.45
CA ILE A 25 -13.78 11.44 -6.68
C ILE A 25 -13.14 10.20 -6.05
N THR A 26 -13.93 9.43 -5.29
CA THR A 26 -13.44 8.23 -4.61
C THR A 26 -14.28 7.04 -5.05
N ILE A 27 -13.60 5.91 -5.26
CA ILE A 27 -14.22 4.62 -5.51
C ILE A 27 -13.48 3.54 -4.72
N GLN A 28 -14.16 2.44 -4.42
CA GLN A 28 -13.55 1.23 -3.88
C GLN A 28 -13.26 0.26 -5.02
N THR A 29 -12.10 -0.38 -4.99
CA THR A 29 -11.81 -1.48 -5.91
C THR A 29 -12.69 -2.68 -5.59
N ASP A 30 -12.95 -3.51 -6.59
CA ASP A 30 -13.56 -4.82 -6.35
C ASP A 30 -12.56 -5.81 -5.72
N GLU A 31 -13.01 -7.05 -5.48
CA GLU A 31 -12.19 -8.13 -4.90
C GLU A 31 -10.96 -8.51 -5.76
N TYR A 32 -10.94 -8.12 -7.03
CA TYR A 32 -9.84 -8.36 -7.97
C TYR A 32 -8.96 -7.11 -8.17
N GLY A 33 -9.19 -6.04 -7.40
CA GLY A 33 -8.44 -4.79 -7.53
C GLY A 33 -8.84 -3.93 -8.74
N ARG A 34 -9.95 -4.25 -9.42
CA ARG A 34 -10.43 -3.48 -10.57
C ARG A 34 -11.18 -2.23 -10.09
N PHE A 35 -11.05 -1.15 -10.83
CA PHE A 35 -11.70 0.13 -10.56
C PHE A 35 -12.15 0.79 -11.86
N LYS A 36 -13.16 1.65 -11.78
CA LYS A 36 -13.66 2.41 -12.92
C LYS A 36 -14.16 3.78 -12.50
N PHE A 37 -13.71 4.82 -13.20
CA PHE A 37 -14.30 6.16 -13.09
C PHE A 37 -15.10 6.41 -14.37
N ASP A 38 -16.40 6.64 -14.24
CA ASP A 38 -17.30 6.89 -15.36
C ASP A 38 -17.51 8.39 -15.60
N LYS A 39 -17.76 8.76 -16.86
CA LYS A 39 -18.12 10.13 -17.28
C LYS A 39 -17.10 11.19 -16.85
N MET A 40 -15.82 10.83 -16.89
CA MET A 40 -14.73 11.75 -16.63
C MET A 40 -14.60 12.75 -17.79
N LYS A 41 -14.49 14.03 -17.47
CA LYS A 41 -14.29 15.09 -18.47
C LYS A 41 -12.85 15.03 -19.02
N PRO A 42 -12.57 15.66 -20.17
CA PRO A 42 -11.20 15.90 -20.58
C PRO A 42 -10.42 16.69 -19.52
N GLY A 43 -9.19 16.27 -19.25
CA GLY A 43 -8.35 16.88 -18.22
C GLY A 43 -7.23 15.97 -17.73
N LYS A 44 -6.34 16.57 -16.93
CA LYS A 44 -5.27 15.86 -16.23
C LYS A 44 -5.74 15.47 -14.83
N TYR A 45 -5.56 14.20 -14.49
CA TYR A 45 -5.98 13.62 -13.24
C TYR A 45 -4.80 13.02 -12.50
N PHE A 46 -4.80 13.21 -11.18
CA PHE A 46 -3.92 12.52 -10.25
C PHE A 46 -4.69 11.39 -9.59
N LEU A 47 -4.30 10.15 -9.87
CA LEU A 47 -4.85 8.96 -9.22
C LEU A 47 -3.98 8.60 -8.01
N GLN A 48 -4.64 8.31 -6.90
CA GLN A 48 -4.01 7.78 -5.69
C GLN A 48 -4.82 6.58 -5.20
N CYS A 49 -4.13 5.47 -4.93
CA CYS A 49 -4.67 4.29 -4.27
C CYS A 49 -3.86 3.99 -3.01
N ILE A 50 -4.56 3.70 -1.91
CA ILE A 50 -3.95 3.27 -0.65
C ILE A 50 -4.35 1.80 -0.45
N ALA A 51 -3.39 0.90 -0.62
CA ALA A 51 -3.60 -0.54 -0.50
C ALA A 51 -2.97 -1.05 0.80
N GLY A 52 -3.81 -1.41 1.77
CA GLY A 52 -3.37 -2.06 3.00
C GLY A 52 -3.35 -3.57 2.84
N TYR A 53 -2.29 -4.23 3.30
CA TYR A 53 -2.23 -5.69 3.39
C TYR A 53 -1.48 -6.13 4.64
N SER A 54 -1.80 -7.33 5.13
CA SER A 54 -1.13 -7.94 6.26
C SER A 54 -0.43 -9.23 5.84
N LYS A 55 0.73 -9.50 6.43
CA LYS A 55 1.45 -10.76 6.28
C LYS A 55 1.65 -11.36 7.65
N SER A 56 1.07 -12.53 7.86
CA SER A 56 1.22 -13.31 9.09
C SER A 56 2.12 -14.50 8.87
N GLY A 57 2.79 -14.95 9.94
CA GLY A 57 3.64 -16.12 9.91
C GLY A 57 3.96 -16.59 11.32
N SER A 58 4.74 -17.67 11.40
CA SER A 58 5.29 -18.16 12.68
C SER A 58 6.80 -18.34 12.56
N THR A 59 7.50 -18.15 13.68
CA THR A 59 8.94 -18.38 13.76
C THR A 59 9.26 -19.24 14.98
N PRO A 60 10.13 -20.25 14.86
CA PRO A 60 10.60 -20.99 16.02
C PRO A 60 11.48 -20.08 16.87
N VAL A 61 11.18 -19.99 18.16
CA VAL A 61 11.94 -19.25 19.15
C VAL A 61 12.56 -20.24 20.12
N TYR A 62 13.87 -20.19 20.26
CA TYR A 62 14.61 -21.05 21.18
C TYR A 62 14.17 -20.79 22.62
N ARG A 63 13.84 -21.87 23.35
CA ARG A 63 13.37 -21.82 24.75
C ARG A 63 14.33 -22.44 25.74
N GLY A 64 15.39 -23.07 25.27
CA GLY A 64 16.37 -23.73 26.11
C GLY A 64 16.79 -25.07 25.53
N SER A 65 17.66 -25.75 26.24
CA SER A 65 18.15 -27.06 25.86
C SER A 65 18.16 -27.99 27.07
N GLY A 66 17.96 -29.28 26.80
CA GLY A 66 18.07 -30.35 27.78
C GLY A 66 19.23 -31.27 27.41
N TYR A 67 19.81 -31.92 28.41
CA TYR A 67 20.78 -32.99 28.21
C TYR A 67 20.15 -34.33 28.62
N ASN A 68 20.36 -35.36 27.81
CA ASN A 68 20.00 -36.72 28.18
C ASN A 68 21.14 -37.40 28.97
N ASN A 69 20.83 -38.49 29.67
CA ASN A 69 21.80 -39.25 30.48
C ASN A 69 22.98 -39.84 29.67
N TYR A 70 22.91 -39.83 28.34
CA TYR A 70 23.96 -40.31 27.44
C TYR A 70 24.80 -39.16 26.83
N GLY A 71 24.67 -37.94 27.34
CA GLY A 71 25.46 -36.77 26.91
C GLY A 71 24.95 -36.05 25.66
N GLY A 72 23.81 -36.46 25.10
CA GLY A 72 23.17 -35.81 23.96
C GLY A 72 22.40 -34.55 24.38
N ARG A 73 22.61 -33.45 23.64
CA ARG A 73 21.89 -32.19 23.82
C ARG A 73 20.69 -32.12 22.87
N THR A 74 19.54 -31.70 23.39
CA THR A 74 18.32 -31.42 22.60
C THR A 74 17.91 -29.97 22.82
N ASP A 75 17.73 -29.22 21.73
CA ASP A 75 17.25 -27.84 21.77
C ASP A 75 15.72 -27.80 21.62
N TYR A 76 15.06 -27.03 22.48
CA TYR A 76 13.61 -26.85 22.47
C TYR A 76 13.23 -25.51 21.84
N TYR A 77 12.24 -25.55 20.96
CA TYR A 77 11.72 -24.37 20.27
C TYR A 77 10.21 -24.27 20.48
N GLU A 78 9.73 -23.04 20.59
CA GLU A 78 8.31 -22.72 20.60
C GLU A 78 8.00 -21.80 19.42
N TYR A 79 6.92 -22.08 18.68
CA TYR A 79 6.52 -21.25 17.55
C TYR A 79 5.77 -20.00 18.05
N GLN A 80 6.32 -18.82 17.76
CA GLN A 80 5.64 -17.56 17.98
C GLN A 80 5.00 -17.07 16.69
N SER A 81 3.73 -16.68 16.75
CA SER A 81 3.02 -16.06 15.64
C SER A 81 3.31 -14.56 15.58
N TYR A 82 3.40 -14.02 14.37
CA TYR A 82 3.51 -12.58 14.14
C TYR A 82 2.58 -12.15 13.00
N THR A 83 2.22 -10.87 12.99
CA THR A 83 1.50 -10.23 11.90
C THR A 83 2.13 -8.88 11.62
N ASN A 84 2.57 -8.68 10.39
CA ASN A 84 3.09 -7.40 9.91
C ASN A 84 2.03 -6.73 9.04
N ASN A 85 1.77 -5.45 9.28
CA ASN A 85 0.85 -4.65 8.48
C ASN A 85 1.65 -3.73 7.55
N TYR A 86 1.22 -3.65 6.31
CA TYR A 86 1.84 -2.87 5.26
C TYR A 86 0.79 -1.98 4.60
N THR A 87 1.25 -0.83 4.12
CA THR A 87 0.44 0.11 3.35
C THR A 87 1.24 0.57 2.15
N ASP A 88 0.77 0.24 0.96
CA ASP A 88 1.30 0.74 -0.29
C ASP A 88 0.50 1.97 -0.72
N ARG A 89 1.21 3.06 -1.03
CA ARG A 89 0.65 4.25 -1.68
C ARG A 89 1.05 4.23 -3.14
N ILE A 90 0.07 4.10 -4.03
CA ILE A 90 0.28 3.96 -5.47
C ILE A 90 -0.30 5.18 -6.16
N GLU A 91 0.51 5.85 -6.98
CA GLU A 91 0.19 7.17 -7.53
C GLU A 91 0.50 7.22 -9.03
N LYS A 92 -0.38 7.86 -9.82
CA LYS A 92 -0.19 8.00 -11.26
C LYS A 92 -0.90 9.23 -11.79
N PHE A 93 -0.24 9.97 -12.68
CA PHE A 93 -0.90 11.00 -13.49
C PHE A 93 -1.43 10.38 -14.78
N VAL A 94 -2.66 10.74 -15.14
CA VAL A 94 -3.27 10.37 -16.42
C VAL A 94 -3.93 11.59 -17.05
N GLU A 95 -4.15 11.52 -18.35
CA GLU A 95 -4.81 12.58 -19.09
C GLU A 95 -5.90 11.97 -19.98
N ILE A 96 -7.09 12.56 -19.90
CA ILE A 96 -8.20 12.31 -20.80
C ILE A 96 -8.17 13.48 -21.79
N THR A 97 -7.81 13.21 -23.04
CA THR A 97 -7.56 14.25 -24.04
C THR A 97 -8.84 14.66 -24.77
N ARG A 98 -9.88 13.83 -24.77
CA ARG A 98 -11.16 14.11 -25.43
C ARG A 98 -12.34 13.43 -24.76
N ASP A 99 -13.53 13.98 -25.00
CA ASP A 99 -14.78 13.43 -24.47
C ASP A 99 -15.05 12.02 -25.02
N GLY A 100 -15.59 11.15 -24.18
CA GLY A 100 -15.84 9.74 -24.50
C GLY A 100 -14.59 8.85 -24.61
N GLN A 101 -13.38 9.36 -24.35
CA GLN A 101 -12.17 8.51 -24.33
C GLN A 101 -12.23 7.51 -23.16
N SER A 102 -11.96 6.24 -23.48
CA SER A 102 -11.67 5.22 -22.48
C SER A 102 -10.16 5.07 -22.30
N LEU A 103 -9.70 5.02 -21.05
CA LEU A 103 -8.30 4.82 -20.71
C LEU A 103 -8.17 3.60 -19.81
N GLU A 104 -7.42 2.59 -20.26
CA GLU A 104 -7.07 1.43 -19.46
C GLU A 104 -5.72 1.67 -18.78
N ILE A 105 -5.66 1.46 -17.46
CA ILE A 105 -4.46 1.70 -16.67
C ILE A 105 -4.23 0.60 -15.64
N LYS A 106 -2.96 0.22 -15.50
CA LYS A 106 -2.44 -0.56 -14.38
C LYS A 106 -1.64 0.36 -13.46
N LEU A 107 -1.92 0.28 -12.16
CA LEU A 107 -1.29 1.12 -11.13
C LEU A 107 -0.04 0.44 -10.53
N LYS A 108 0.04 -0.90 -10.54
CA LYS A 108 1.23 -1.70 -10.18
C LYS A 108 1.07 -3.10 -10.76
#